data_AF-A0A6A6FZ92-F1
#
_entry.id   AF-A0A6A6FZ92-F1
#
_cell.length_a   1.000
_cell.length_b   1.000
_cell.length_c   1.000
_cell.angle_alpha   90.00
_cell.angle_beta   90.00
_cell.angle_gamma   90.00
#
_symmetry.space_group_name_H-M   'P 1'
#
loop_
_entity.id
_entity.type
_entity.pdbx_description
1 polymer ?
#
loop_
_entity_poly.entity_id
_entity_poly.type
_entity_poly.pdbx_seq_one_letter_code
_entity_poly.pdbx_strand_id
1 'polypeptide(L)'
;PRDARLLHLILSSLGIHSYQERVPLQLLDFAYRYTSAILSDSLRLSAEGYNSTAPPNRRGGAQNNDPGDGSNITVSALRQAIASRLDSSFVTALPKEWMLEQAQERNRVMLPKVEKGFGMQLPPERYVLTGTPWGLRDE
;
A
#
# COMPACT_ATOMS: atom_id res chain seq x y z
N PRO A 1 20.04 -3.38 18.66
CA PRO A 1 20.53 -4.51 19.50
C PRO A 1 19.49 -5.17 20.44
N ARG A 2 18.38 -4.52 20.82
CA ARG A 2 17.21 -5.18 21.43
C ARG A 2 16.15 -5.55 20.40
N ASP A 3 15.75 -4.58 19.58
CA ASP A 3 14.66 -4.76 18.61
C ASP A 3 15.04 -5.69 17.45
N ALA A 4 16.33 -5.79 17.12
CA ALA A 4 16.83 -6.79 16.18
C ALA A 4 16.60 -8.23 16.68
N ARG A 5 16.80 -8.50 17.99
CA ARG A 5 16.50 -9.82 18.58
C ARG A 5 15.00 -10.13 18.56
N LEU A 6 14.17 -9.11 18.78
CA LEU A 6 12.71 -9.23 18.62
C LEU A 6 12.31 -9.55 17.18
N LEU A 7 12.92 -8.89 16.19
CA LEU A 7 12.66 -9.22 14.78
C LEU A 7 13.09 -10.65 14.43
N HIS A 8 14.22 -11.13 14.94
CA HIS A 8 14.61 -12.53 14.78
C HIS A 8 13.58 -13.49 15.40
N LEU A 9 13.04 -13.15 16.58
CA LEU A 9 11.99 -13.95 17.22
C LEU A 9 10.68 -13.94 16.41
N ILE A 10 10.28 -12.78 15.87
CA ILE A 10 9.10 -12.66 15.01
C ILE A 10 9.28 -13.49 13.73
N LEU A 11 10.43 -13.38 13.06
CA LEU A 11 10.73 -14.17 11.86
C LEU A 11 10.72 -15.68 12.17
N SER A 12 11.27 -16.09 13.32
CA SER A 12 11.21 -17.48 13.77
C SER A 12 9.77 -17.96 14.03
N SER A 13 8.92 -17.12 14.62
CA SER A 13 7.50 -17.45 14.84
C SER A 13 6.70 -17.62 13.55
N LEU A 14 7.14 -16.97 12.46
CA LEU A 14 6.60 -17.12 11.11
C LEU A 14 7.22 -18.30 10.34
N GLY A 15 8.09 -19.09 10.96
CA GLY A 15 8.78 -20.22 10.35
C GLY A 15 9.93 -19.83 9.41
N ILE A 16 10.36 -18.56 9.43
CA ILE A 16 11.44 -18.05 8.58
C ILE A 16 12.77 -18.14 9.34
N HIS A 17 13.55 -19.17 9.02
CA HIS A 17 14.83 -19.46 9.68
C HIS A 17 16.06 -19.01 8.86
N SER A 18 15.87 -18.70 7.58
CA SER A 18 16.93 -18.30 6.65
C SER A 18 16.64 -16.91 6.08
N TYR A 19 17.42 -15.92 6.51
CA TYR A 19 17.38 -14.55 5.99
C TYR A 19 18.79 -13.94 6.04
N GLN A 20 19.02 -12.90 5.23
CA GLN A 20 20.28 -12.15 5.26
C GLN A 20 20.35 -11.26 6.50
N GLU A 21 21.54 -11.09 7.07
CA GLU A 21 21.78 -10.26 8.27
C GLU A 21 21.31 -8.80 8.12
N ARG A 22 21.21 -8.27 6.89
CA ARG A 22 20.76 -6.89 6.62
C ARG A 22 19.24 -6.72 6.71
N VAL A 23 18.46 -7.79 6.60
CA VAL A 23 16.98 -7.71 6.54
C VAL A 23 16.38 -7.10 7.81
N PRO A 24 16.78 -7.49 9.04
CA PRO A 24 16.28 -6.85 10.26
C PRO A 24 16.54 -5.34 10.31
N LEU A 25 17.69 -4.88 9.79
CA LEU A 25 18.01 -3.46 9.75
C LEU A 25 17.10 -2.71 8.77
N GLN A 26 16.86 -3.27 7.59
CA GLN A 26 15.95 -2.70 6.60
C GLN A 26 14.51 -2.62 7.12
N LEU A 27 14.05 -3.64 7.84
CA LEU A 27 12.72 -3.64 8.47
C LEU A 27 12.60 -2.57 9.56
N LEU A 28 13.65 -2.36 10.37
CA LEU A 28 13.67 -1.29 11.36
C LEU A 28 13.63 0.10 10.70
N ASP A 29 14.42 0.33 9.65
CA ASP A 29 14.40 1.61 8.92
C ASP A 29 13.02 1.85 8.28
N PHE A 30 12.42 0.81 7.71
CA PHE A 30 11.04 0.88 7.20
C PHE A 30 10.04 1.24 8.30
N ALA A 31 10.06 0.53 9.44
CA ALA A 31 9.15 0.79 10.55
C ALA A 31 9.30 2.21 11.11
N TYR A 32 10.54 2.69 11.21
CA TYR A 32 10.85 4.05 11.63
C TYR A 32 10.28 5.08 10.66
N ARG A 33 10.56 4.95 9.35
CA ARG A 33 10.03 5.86 8.31
C ARG A 33 8.50 5.81 8.21
N TYR A 34 7.91 4.63 8.40
CA TYR A 34 6.46 4.44 8.39
C TYR A 34 5.79 5.16 9.55
N THR A 35 6.29 4.95 10.77
CA THR A 35 5.74 5.58 11.98
C THR A 35 5.97 7.09 11.99
N SER A 36 7.14 7.58 11.57
CA SER A 36 7.40 9.02 11.47
C SER A 36 6.46 9.71 10.48
N ALA A 37 6.21 9.09 9.32
CA ALA A 37 5.28 9.63 8.33
C ALA A 37 3.84 9.69 8.88
N ILE A 38 3.37 8.61 9.51
CA ILE A 38 2.02 8.57 10.08
C ILE A 38 1.84 9.57 11.22
N LEU A 39 2.83 9.72 12.08
CA LEU A 39 2.76 10.71 13.16
C LEU A 39 2.75 12.13 12.58
N SER A 40 3.50 12.41 11.52
CA SER A 40 3.45 13.71 10.84
C SER A 40 2.10 14.00 10.17
N ASP A 41 1.47 13.00 9.56
CA ASP A 41 0.15 13.14 8.95
C ASP A 41 -0.95 13.26 10.01
N SER A 42 -0.84 12.49 11.09
CA SER A 42 -1.75 12.58 12.23
C SER A 42 -1.68 13.95 12.91
N LEU A 43 -0.49 14.54 13.02
CA LEU A 43 -0.30 15.89 13.56
C LEU A 43 -0.99 16.95 12.70
N ARG A 44 -0.93 16.81 11.37
CA ARG A 44 -1.63 17.69 10.43
C ARG A 44 -3.15 17.55 10.57
N LEU A 45 -3.65 16.32 10.58
CA LEU A 45 -5.08 16.04 10.75
C LEU A 45 -5.63 16.53 12.10
N SER A 46 -4.84 16.48 13.18
CA SER A 46 -5.24 17.05 14.47
C SER A 46 -5.26 18.58 14.47
N ALA A 47 -4.30 19.22 13.78
CA ALA A 47 -4.27 20.68 13.64
C ALA A 47 -5.45 21.22 12.83
N GLU A 48 -5.93 20.45 11.85
CA GLU A 48 -7.07 20.80 11.00
C GLU A 48 -8.44 20.58 11.68
N GLY A 49 -8.48 20.03 12.90
CA GLY A 49 -9.71 19.97 13.71
C GLY A 49 -10.72 18.90 13.27
N TYR A 50 -10.31 17.89 12.49
CA TYR A 50 -11.16 16.75 12.09
C TYR A 50 -11.71 15.91 13.28
N ASN A 51 -11.26 16.17 14.50
CA ASN A 51 -11.79 15.59 15.74
C ASN A 51 -13.08 16.25 16.27
N SER A 52 -13.65 17.24 15.57
CA SER A 52 -14.85 17.96 15.99
C SER A 52 -16.18 17.37 15.49
N THR A 53 -16.20 16.12 15.02
CA THR A 53 -17.43 15.45 14.56
C THR A 53 -18.31 14.91 15.70
N ALA A 54 -18.51 15.71 16.76
CA ALA A 54 -19.62 15.49 17.69
C ALA A 54 -20.88 16.17 17.10
N PRO A 55 -22.06 15.51 17.08
CA PRO A 55 -23.26 16.08 16.49
C PRO A 55 -23.65 17.39 17.18
N PRO A 56 -24.17 18.40 16.45
CA PRO A 56 -24.57 19.68 17.03
C PRO A 56 -25.92 19.51 17.71
N ASN A 57 -25.94 18.91 18.90
CA ASN A 57 -27.09 19.05 19.79
C ASN A 57 -26.68 18.92 21.25
N ARG A 58 -26.36 20.05 21.89
CA ARG A 58 -26.69 20.33 23.28
C ARG A 58 -26.43 21.81 23.59
N ARG A 59 -27.53 22.49 23.90
CA ARG A 59 -27.57 23.81 24.53
C ARG A 59 -26.68 23.82 25.78
N GLY A 60 -25.91 24.88 25.93
CA GLY A 60 -25.41 25.35 27.23
C GLY A 60 -24.30 24.51 27.83
N GLY A 61 -23.06 24.95 27.60
CA GLY A 61 -21.91 24.46 28.33
C GLY A 61 -20.64 24.94 27.66
N ALA A 62 -20.07 26.02 28.17
CA ALA A 62 -18.69 26.41 27.89
C ALA A 62 -17.78 25.30 28.42
N GLN A 63 -17.62 24.25 27.62
CA GLN A 63 -16.58 23.27 27.83
C GLN A 63 -15.33 23.91 27.28
N ASN A 64 -14.41 24.23 28.19
CA ASN A 64 -13.08 24.70 27.90
C ASN A 64 -12.40 23.73 26.91
N ASN A 65 -12.64 23.95 25.62
CA ASN A 65 -11.67 23.64 24.58
C ASN A 65 -10.59 24.71 24.77
N ASP A 66 -9.77 24.50 25.78
CA ASP A 66 -8.42 25.03 25.73
C ASP A 66 -7.89 24.62 24.35
N PRO A 67 -7.44 25.54 23.48
CA PRO A 67 -6.66 25.20 22.29
C PRO A 67 -5.29 24.72 22.79
N GLY A 68 -5.31 23.67 23.60
CA GLY A 68 -4.19 23.05 24.25
C GLY A 68 -3.42 22.32 23.18
N ASP A 69 -2.48 23.06 22.62
CA ASP A 69 -1.32 22.62 21.87
C ASP A 69 -1.62 21.67 20.71
N GLY A 70 -1.39 22.13 19.48
CA GLY A 70 -1.45 21.32 18.26
C GLY A 70 -0.48 20.13 18.24
N SER A 71 0.18 19.83 19.36
CA SER A 71 0.99 18.67 19.67
C SER A 71 0.19 17.46 20.19
N ASN A 72 -1.08 17.63 20.58
CA ASN A 72 -1.91 16.56 21.14
C ASN A 72 -2.45 15.62 20.04
N ILE A 73 -1.68 14.59 19.72
CA ILE A 73 -2.06 13.53 18.76
C ILE A 73 -3.17 12.66 19.36
N THR A 74 -4.37 12.72 18.77
CA THR A 74 -5.51 11.89 19.18
C THR A 74 -5.51 10.54 18.47
N VAL A 75 -6.08 9.51 19.12
CA VAL A 75 -6.23 8.17 18.52
C VAL A 75 -7.12 8.19 17.27
N SER A 76 -8.10 9.12 17.20
CA SER A 76 -8.95 9.30 16.02
C SER A 76 -8.15 9.80 14.81
N ALA A 77 -7.31 10.82 14.99
CA ALA A 77 -6.42 11.33 13.94
C ALA A 77 -5.41 10.26 13.49
N LEU A 78 -4.88 9.47 14.44
CA LEU A 78 -3.96 8.38 14.12
C LEU A 78 -4.61 7.30 13.27
N ARG A 79 -5.84 6.89 13.61
CA ARG A 79 -6.60 5.90 12.82
C ARG A 79 -6.90 6.41 11.41
N GLN A 80 -7.25 7.68 11.28
CA GLN A 80 -7.52 8.30 9.99
C GLN A 80 -6.25 8.40 9.13
N ALA A 81 -5.11 8.77 9.72
CA ALA A 81 -3.81 8.81 9.04
C ALA A 81 -3.36 7.42 8.56
N ILE A 82 -3.63 6.36 9.35
CA ILE A 82 -3.35 4.99 8.94
C ILE A 82 -4.27 4.59 7.78
N ALA A 83 -5.56 4.88 7.86
CA ALA A 83 -6.54 4.52 6.84
C ALA A 83 -6.21 5.15 5.48
N SER A 84 -5.91 6.45 5.44
CA SER A 84 -5.55 7.13 4.18
C SER A 84 -4.30 6.54 3.50
N ARG A 85 -3.34 6.05 4.31
CA ARG A 85 -2.10 5.47 3.80
C ARG A 85 -2.25 4.01 3.38
N LEU A 86 -3.14 3.27 4.02
CA LEU A 86 -3.48 1.89 3.63
C LEU A 86 -3.99 1.84 2.20
N ASP A 87 -4.85 2.78 1.80
CA ASP A 87 -5.45 2.81 0.47
C ASP A 87 -4.44 3.00 -0.67
N SER A 88 -3.33 3.72 -0.42
CA SER A 88 -2.35 4.06 -1.46
C SER A 88 -1.10 3.18 -1.46
N SER A 89 -0.68 2.67 -0.31
CA SER A 89 0.65 2.05 -0.15
C SER A 89 0.60 0.54 0.09
N PHE A 90 -0.50 0.02 0.65
CA PHE A 90 -0.59 -1.39 1.00
C PHE A 90 -1.57 -2.08 0.06
N VAL A 91 -1.04 -3.04 -0.69
CA VAL A 91 -1.88 -3.93 -1.50
C VAL A 91 -2.61 -4.86 -0.53
N THR A 92 -3.86 -4.54 -0.24
CA THR A 92 -4.78 -5.52 0.35
C THR A 92 -5.09 -6.59 -0.69
N ALA A 93 -5.43 -7.80 -0.24
CA ALA A 93 -5.87 -8.83 -1.17
C ALA A 93 -7.07 -8.29 -1.97
N LEU A 94 -6.93 -8.26 -3.30
CA LEU A 94 -7.99 -7.72 -4.16
C LEU A 94 -9.29 -8.49 -3.88
N PRO A 95 -10.44 -7.79 -3.73
CA PRO A 95 -11.71 -8.45 -3.46
C PRO A 95 -12.05 -9.51 -4.51
N LYS A 96 -12.42 -10.72 -4.05
CA LYS A 96 -12.79 -11.84 -4.93
C LYS A 96 -13.94 -11.47 -5.87
N GLU A 97 -14.91 -10.68 -5.39
CA GLU A 97 -16.06 -10.24 -6.18
C GLU A 97 -15.62 -9.40 -7.37
N TRP A 98 -14.69 -8.46 -7.15
CA TRP A 98 -14.11 -7.65 -8.24
C TRP A 98 -13.37 -8.53 -9.26
N MET A 99 -12.58 -9.49 -8.80
CA MET A 99 -11.91 -10.44 -9.72
C MET A 99 -12.91 -11.30 -10.50
N LEU A 100 -14.01 -11.71 -9.89
CA LEU A 100 -15.06 -12.49 -10.56
C LEU A 100 -15.78 -11.66 -11.62
N GLU A 101 -16.11 -10.41 -11.32
CA GLU A 101 -16.69 -9.48 -12.29
C GLU A 101 -15.75 -9.27 -13.49
N GLN A 102 -14.48 -8.98 -13.24
CA GLN A 102 -13.47 -8.82 -14.28
C GLN A 102 -13.28 -10.10 -15.11
N ALA A 103 -13.29 -11.27 -14.47
CA ALA A 103 -13.23 -12.55 -15.16
C ALA A 103 -14.47 -12.76 -16.03
N GLN A 104 -15.67 -12.45 -15.55
CA GLN A 104 -16.90 -12.53 -16.34
C GLN A 104 -16.85 -11.60 -17.56
N GLU A 105 -16.39 -10.36 -17.40
CA GLU A 105 -16.23 -9.43 -18.52
C GLU A 105 -15.23 -9.91 -19.57
N ARG A 106 -14.07 -10.42 -19.14
CA ARG A 106 -13.05 -10.97 -20.04
C ARG A 106 -13.51 -12.24 -20.74
N ASN A 107 -14.19 -13.14 -20.01
CA ASN A 107 -14.64 -14.44 -20.52
C ASN A 107 -15.86 -14.35 -21.44
N ARG A 108 -16.50 -13.18 -21.57
CA ARG A 108 -17.57 -12.94 -22.57
C ARG A 108 -17.04 -13.05 -24.01
N VAL A 109 -15.76 -12.76 -24.23
CA VAL A 109 -15.16 -12.83 -25.56
C VAL A 109 -14.83 -14.29 -25.87
N MET A 110 -15.42 -14.82 -26.93
CA MET A 110 -15.12 -16.16 -27.41
C MET A 110 -13.64 -16.31 -27.75
N LEU A 111 -13.09 -17.50 -27.52
CA LEU A 111 -11.70 -17.78 -27.87
C LEU A 111 -11.45 -17.56 -29.37
N PRO A 112 -10.31 -16.96 -29.76
CA PRO A 112 -9.91 -16.85 -31.15
C PRO A 112 -9.80 -18.24 -31.81
N LYS A 113 -10.05 -18.29 -33.12
CA LYS A 113 -9.85 -19.52 -33.90
C LYS A 113 -8.36 -19.84 -33.94
N VAL A 114 -7.99 -21.05 -33.54
CA VAL A 114 -6.60 -21.55 -33.61
C VAL A 114 -6.36 -22.13 -35.00
N GLU A 115 -5.29 -21.70 -35.69
CA GLU A 115 -4.89 -22.30 -36.97
C GLU A 115 -4.35 -23.72 -36.76
N LYS A 116 -4.64 -24.62 -37.71
CA LYS A 116 -4.19 -26.01 -37.67
C LYS A 116 -2.76 -26.12 -38.16
N GLY A 117 -1.80 -25.67 -37.36
CA GLY A 117 -0.37 -25.84 -37.58
C GLY A 117 0.30 -26.38 -36.31
N PHE A 118 1.26 -27.28 -36.46
CA PHE A 118 2.12 -27.67 -35.34
C PHE A 118 3.17 -26.58 -35.15
N GLY A 119 2.94 -25.64 -34.24
CA GLY A 119 3.87 -24.54 -33.97
C GLY A 119 3.31 -23.46 -33.05
N MET A 120 4.18 -22.50 -32.69
CA MET A 120 3.80 -21.31 -31.93
C MET A 120 3.23 -20.24 -32.86
N GLN A 121 2.02 -19.77 -32.58
CA GLN A 121 1.42 -18.64 -33.29
C GLN A 121 2.00 -17.33 -32.74
N LEU A 122 2.86 -16.68 -33.52
CA LEU A 122 3.39 -15.37 -33.20
C LEU A 122 2.37 -14.28 -33.56
N PRO A 123 2.29 -13.18 -32.80
CA PRO A 123 1.58 -11.98 -33.25
C PRO A 123 2.10 -11.50 -34.62
N PRO A 124 1.35 -10.66 -35.34
CA PRO A 124 1.84 -10.04 -36.58
C PRO A 124 3.21 -9.39 -36.37
N GLU A 125 4.08 -9.43 -37.38
CA GLU A 125 5.49 -9.00 -37.31
C GLU A 125 5.69 -7.60 -36.66
N ARG A 126 4.72 -6.69 -36.86
CA ARG A 126 4.69 -5.35 -36.25
C ARG A 126 4.69 -5.34 -34.71
N TYR A 127 4.17 -6.42 -34.10
CA TYR A 127 4.07 -6.61 -32.65
C TYR A 127 5.10 -7.64 -32.14
N VAL A 128 5.98 -8.14 -33.03
CA VAL A 128 7.07 -9.02 -32.66
C VAL A 128 8.30 -8.15 -32.44
N LEU A 129 8.91 -8.26 -31.26
CA LEU A 129 10.20 -7.64 -30.99
C LEU A 129 11.26 -8.46 -31.75
N THR A 130 11.66 -7.98 -32.93
CA THR A 130 12.56 -8.66 -33.88
C THR A 130 14.02 -8.68 -33.44
N GLY A 131 14.34 -8.16 -32.25
CA GLY A 131 15.71 -8.12 -31.73
C GLY A 131 16.65 -7.22 -32.53
N THR A 132 16.15 -6.46 -33.50
CA THR A 132 16.94 -5.52 -34.29
C THR A 132 17.44 -4.41 -33.37
N PRO A 133 18.74 -4.08 -33.37
CA PRO A 133 19.24 -2.94 -32.61
C PRO A 133 18.53 -1.67 -33.07
N TRP A 134 18.41 -0.69 -32.17
CA TRP A 134 17.64 0.55 -32.36
C TRP A 134 18.12 1.47 -33.51
N GLY A 135 19.02 1.01 -34.39
CA GLY A 135 19.50 1.76 -35.54
C GLY A 135 20.19 3.07 -35.18
N LEU A 136 20.55 3.28 -33.91
CA LEU A 136 21.43 4.38 -33.52
C LEU A 136 22.74 4.15 -34.25
N ARG A 137 23.13 5.13 -35.07
CA ARG A 137 24.43 5.15 -35.72
C ARG A 137 25.44 5.23 -34.59
N ASP A 138 26.33 4.24 -34.50
CA ASP A 138 27.45 4.28 -33.56
C ASP A 138 28.15 5.65 -33.71
N GLU A 139 28.16 6.41 -32.63
CA GLU A 139 29.13 7.50 -32.44
C GLU A 139 30.49 6.92 -32.07
#